data_AF-A0A2K3LYR9-F1
#
_entry.id   AF-A0A2K3LYR9-F1
#
_cell.length_a   1.000
_cell.length_b   1.000
_cell.length_c   1.000
_cell.angle_alpha   90.00
_cell.angle_beta   90.00
_cell.angle_gamma   90.00
#
_symmetry.space_group_name_H-M   'P 1'
#
loop_
_entity.id
_entity.type
_entity.pdbx_description
1 polymer ?
#
loop_
_entity_poly.entity_id
_entity_poly.type
_entity_poly.pdbx_seq_one_letter_code
_entity_poly.pdbx_strand_id
1 'polypeptide(L)'
;MNLELPTPSTNEPPQQKFSLPVDSENKSTVFKIHSIAKPHMLAFHLSWFSFFACFVSSFAAAPLVPIIRDNLNLTATDIGNAGVASVSGAVFARIAMGTACDLVGPRLASASLILLTSPAVYCTSIINSATSFLLVRFFTGFSLATFVSTQFWMSSMFSTTVVGRANGFSGIFF
;
A
#
# COMPACT_ATOMS: atom_id res chain seq x y z
N MET A 1 59.58 29.98 2.25
CA MET A 1 58.40 29.46 2.96
C MET A 1 57.17 29.96 2.20
N ASN A 2 56.80 29.26 1.13
CA ASN A 2 55.56 29.53 0.39
C ASN A 2 54.50 28.59 0.97
N LEU A 3 53.50 29.16 1.64
CA LEU A 3 52.35 28.42 2.15
C LEU A 3 51.41 28.15 0.97
N GLU A 4 51.48 26.94 0.40
CA GLU A 4 50.45 26.45 -0.51
C GLU A 4 49.14 26.27 0.28
N LEU A 5 48.13 27.06 -0.09
CA LEU A 5 46.76 26.94 0.40
C LEU A 5 46.16 25.61 -0.09
N PRO A 6 45.45 24.83 0.75
CA PRO A 6 44.77 23.62 0.29
C PRO A 6 43.65 24.01 -0.69
N THR A 7 43.73 23.51 -1.92
CA THR A 7 42.64 23.55 -2.91
C THR A 7 41.40 22.82 -2.38
N PRO A 8 40.17 23.34 -2.60
CA PRO A 8 38.96 22.66 -2.18
C PRO A 8 38.82 21.36 -2.99
N SER A 9 38.80 20.23 -2.30
CA SER A 9 38.58 18.92 -2.91
C SER A 9 37.11 18.82 -3.36
N THR A 10 36.85 19.15 -4.62
CA THR A 10 35.57 18.91 -5.30
C THR A 10 35.42 17.41 -5.57
N ASN A 11 34.98 16.66 -4.56
CA ASN A 11 34.55 15.27 -4.68
C ASN A 11 33.19 15.09 -3.99
N GLU A 12 32.24 15.99 -4.22
CA GLU A 12 30.85 15.68 -3.93
C GLU A 12 30.34 14.72 -5.02
N PRO A 13 29.77 13.54 -4.65
CA PRO A 13 29.16 12.65 -5.63
C PRO A 13 28.10 13.44 -6.40
N PRO A 14 27.87 13.15 -7.70
CA PRO A 14 26.93 13.89 -8.52
C PRO A 14 25.56 13.94 -7.83
N GLN A 15 25.20 15.10 -7.26
CA GLN A 15 23.92 15.31 -6.62
C GLN A 15 22.84 15.05 -7.67
N GLN A 16 22.11 13.96 -7.49
CA GLN A 16 21.00 13.61 -8.36
C GLN A 16 19.99 14.77 -8.28
N LYS A 17 19.84 15.50 -9.38
CA LYS A 17 19.05 16.73 -9.41
C LYS A 17 17.56 16.39 -9.29
N PHE A 18 17.05 16.32 -8.06
CA PHE A 18 15.63 16.09 -7.80
C PHE A 18 14.80 17.34 -8.12
N SER A 19 13.59 17.15 -8.63
CA SER A 19 12.65 18.24 -8.94
C SER A 19 12.06 18.91 -7.69
N LEU A 20 12.25 18.31 -6.52
CA LEU A 20 11.77 18.80 -5.22
C LEU A 20 12.94 18.96 -4.26
N PRO A 21 12.87 19.91 -3.31
CA PRO A 21 13.89 20.02 -2.27
C PRO A 21 13.89 18.75 -1.42
N VAL A 22 15.08 18.15 -1.30
CA VAL A 22 15.31 16.92 -0.53
C VAL A 22 16.21 17.19 0.66
N ASP A 23 16.10 16.36 1.69
CA ASP A 23 17.04 16.33 2.81
C ASP A 23 18.32 15.54 2.48
N SER A 24 19.23 15.44 3.44
CA SER A 24 20.49 14.69 3.31
C SER A 24 20.30 13.19 3.04
N GLU A 25 19.10 12.65 3.23
CA GLU A 25 18.74 11.25 2.94
C GLU A 25 18.00 11.11 1.59
N ASN A 26 17.98 12.17 0.77
CA ASN A 26 17.23 12.26 -0.49
C ASN A 26 15.70 12.14 -0.31
N LYS A 27 15.13 12.47 0.86
CA LYS A 27 13.67 12.47 1.07
C LYS A 27 13.09 13.86 0.83
N SER A 28 11.91 13.93 0.22
CA SER A 28 11.28 15.23 -0.08
C SER A 28 10.86 15.94 1.21
N THR A 29 11.28 17.19 1.38
CA THR A 29 10.89 18.06 2.51
C THR A 29 9.60 18.84 2.23
N VAL A 30 9.12 18.81 0.98
CA VAL A 30 7.90 19.48 0.55
C VAL A 30 6.93 18.46 -0.05
N PHE A 31 5.65 18.58 0.32
CA PHE A 31 4.57 17.77 -0.23
C PHE A 31 3.68 18.64 -1.13
N LYS A 32 3.68 18.37 -2.44
CA LYS A 32 2.88 19.09 -3.45
C LYS A 32 1.91 18.13 -4.14
N ILE A 33 0.69 18.02 -3.64
CA ILE A 33 -0.29 17.01 -4.09
C ILE A 33 -0.60 17.00 -5.61
N HIS A 34 -0.49 18.16 -6.29
CA HIS A 34 -0.74 18.27 -7.73
C HIS A 34 0.49 17.99 -8.60
N SER A 35 1.65 17.74 -8.00
CA SER A 35 2.89 17.47 -8.74
C SER A 35 3.04 15.98 -9.00
N ILE A 36 3.45 15.58 -10.21
CA ILE A 36 3.77 14.18 -10.56
C ILE A 36 5.30 14.01 -10.67
N ALA A 37 6.05 14.83 -9.94
CA ALA A 37 7.51 14.78 -9.93
C ALA A 37 8.04 13.41 -9.50
N LYS A 38 8.93 12.83 -10.30
CA LYS A 38 9.65 11.59 -9.98
C LYS A 38 10.84 11.91 -9.07
N PRO A 39 11.20 11.02 -8.11
CA PRO A 39 10.52 9.77 -7.74
C PRO A 39 9.41 9.94 -6.69
N HIS A 40 9.46 10.99 -5.85
CA HIS A 40 8.67 11.11 -4.62
C HIS A 40 7.15 11.25 -4.80
N MET A 41 6.71 12.09 -5.74
CA MET A 41 5.27 12.32 -5.90
C MET A 41 4.61 11.23 -6.75
N LEU A 42 5.30 10.71 -7.77
CA LEU A 42 4.78 9.58 -8.53
C LEU A 42 4.55 8.35 -7.64
N ALA A 43 5.52 8.08 -6.76
CA ALA A 43 5.44 7.08 -5.71
C ALA A 43 4.20 7.24 -4.82
N PHE A 44 3.97 8.46 -4.34
CA PHE A 44 2.74 8.82 -3.63
C PHE A 44 1.51 8.43 -4.45
N HIS A 45 1.41 8.89 -5.70
CA HIS A 45 0.25 8.63 -6.54
C HIS A 45 -0.03 7.14 -6.79
N LEU A 46 1.02 6.36 -7.05
CA LEU A 46 0.89 4.92 -7.28
C LEU A 46 0.46 4.17 -6.01
N SER A 47 1.01 4.55 -4.85
CA SER A 47 0.72 3.87 -3.59
C SER A 47 -0.73 4.10 -3.13
N TRP A 48 -1.22 5.34 -3.12
CA TRP A 48 -2.60 5.60 -2.68
C TRP A 48 -3.64 5.04 -3.64
N PHE A 49 -3.39 5.08 -4.96
CA PHE A 49 -4.30 4.47 -5.94
C PHE A 49 -4.37 2.95 -5.76
N SER A 50 -3.23 2.29 -5.53
CA SER A 50 -3.17 0.85 -5.27
C SER A 50 -3.90 0.48 -3.98
N PHE A 51 -3.68 1.26 -2.90
CA PHE A 51 -4.38 1.07 -1.64
C PHE A 51 -5.90 1.24 -1.80
N PHE A 52 -6.33 2.28 -2.49
CA PHE A 52 -7.73 2.56 -2.78
C PHE A 52 -8.38 1.41 -3.54
N ALA A 53 -7.73 0.90 -4.60
CA ALA A 53 -8.24 -0.23 -5.37
C ALA A 53 -8.40 -1.49 -4.52
N CYS A 54 -7.40 -1.83 -3.68
CA CYS A 54 -7.48 -2.95 -2.74
C CYS A 54 -8.59 -2.76 -1.69
N PHE A 55 -8.74 -1.55 -1.17
CA PHE A 55 -9.76 -1.20 -0.19
C PHE A 55 -11.17 -1.37 -0.76
N VAL A 56 -11.45 -0.75 -1.91
CA VAL A 56 -12.73 -0.89 -2.62
C VAL A 56 -13.01 -2.36 -2.90
N SER A 57 -12.01 -3.10 -3.38
CA SER A 57 -12.19 -4.51 -3.70
C SER A 57 -12.53 -5.38 -2.49
N SER A 58 -11.94 -5.11 -1.32
CA SER A 58 -12.23 -5.84 -0.08
C SER A 58 -13.63 -5.51 0.46
N PHE A 59 -14.03 -4.24 0.38
CA PHE A 59 -15.28 -3.75 0.95
C PHE A 59 -16.46 -3.78 -0.03
N ALA A 60 -16.25 -3.96 -1.33
CA ALA A 60 -17.31 -4.11 -2.35
C ALA A 60 -18.28 -5.23 -2.01
N ALA A 61 -17.79 -6.22 -1.28
CA ALA A 61 -18.54 -7.39 -0.90
C ALA A 61 -19.57 -7.10 0.22
N ALA A 62 -19.45 -5.98 0.96
CA ALA A 62 -20.36 -5.56 2.02
C ALA A 62 -21.75 -5.11 1.51
N PRO A 63 -21.88 -4.18 0.54
CA PRO A 63 -23.18 -3.81 -0.02
C PRO A 63 -23.86 -4.96 -0.78
N LEU A 64 -23.08 -5.93 -1.28
CA LEU A 64 -23.61 -7.09 -2.01
C LEU A 64 -24.03 -8.25 -1.09
N VAL A 65 -23.77 -8.20 0.22
CA VAL A 65 -24.11 -9.30 1.16
C VAL A 65 -25.57 -9.76 1.04
N PRO A 66 -26.60 -8.88 0.94
CA PRO A 66 -27.98 -9.34 0.81
C PRO A 66 -28.20 -10.22 -0.42
N ILE A 67 -27.65 -9.82 -1.57
CA ILE A 67 -27.77 -10.56 -2.82
C ILE A 67 -26.99 -11.88 -2.75
N ILE A 68 -25.75 -11.85 -2.24
CA ILE A 68 -24.90 -13.05 -2.10
C ILE A 68 -25.56 -14.06 -1.14
N ARG A 69 -26.14 -13.56 -0.04
CA ARG A 69 -26.86 -14.38 0.93
C ARG A 69 -28.02 -15.13 0.26
N ASP A 70 -28.82 -14.44 -0.52
CA ASP A 70 -30.00 -15.05 -1.17
C ASP A 70 -29.61 -16.04 -2.27
N ASN A 71 -28.56 -15.75 -3.04
CA ASN A 71 -28.08 -16.64 -4.11
C ASN A 71 -27.42 -17.93 -3.57
N LEU A 72 -26.66 -17.83 -2.48
CA LEU A 72 -25.95 -18.97 -1.89
C LEU A 72 -26.69 -19.61 -0.70
N ASN A 73 -27.88 -19.11 -0.35
CA ASN A 73 -28.64 -19.49 0.84
C ASN A 73 -27.79 -19.46 2.12
N LEU A 74 -26.98 -18.41 2.30
CA LEU A 74 -26.06 -18.29 3.44
C LEU A 74 -26.81 -18.02 4.75
N THR A 75 -26.34 -18.64 5.83
CA THR A 75 -26.83 -18.30 7.17
C THR A 75 -26.17 -17.01 7.67
N ALA A 76 -26.79 -16.36 8.67
CA ALA A 76 -26.18 -15.21 9.34
C ALA A 76 -24.81 -15.56 9.95
N THR A 77 -24.66 -16.80 10.42
CA THR A 77 -23.41 -17.34 10.95
C THR A 77 -22.33 -17.44 9.88
N ASP A 78 -22.66 -17.88 8.66
CA ASP A 78 -21.70 -17.99 7.56
C ASP A 78 -21.17 -16.62 7.13
N ILE A 79 -22.05 -15.62 7.09
CA ILE A 79 -21.67 -14.23 6.78
C ILE A 79 -20.73 -13.69 7.86
N GLY A 80 -21.05 -13.93 9.14
CA GLY A 80 -20.19 -13.57 10.26
C GLY A 80 -18.82 -14.24 10.19
N ASN A 81 -18.80 -15.56 9.97
CA ASN A 81 -17.57 -16.36 9.84
C ASN A 81 -16.70 -15.89 8.67
N ALA A 82 -17.30 -15.54 7.53
CA ALA A 82 -16.58 -15.00 6.39
C ALA A 82 -15.99 -13.61 6.67
N GLY A 83 -16.69 -12.78 7.45
CA GLY A 83 -16.17 -11.50 7.94
C GLY A 83 -14.97 -11.69 8.87
N VAL A 84 -15.08 -12.60 9.84
CA VAL A 84 -13.98 -12.96 10.75
C VAL A 84 -12.79 -13.48 9.94
N ALA A 85 -13.00 -14.40 8.99
CA ALA A 85 -11.96 -14.92 8.13
C ALA A 85 -11.23 -13.80 7.36
N SER A 86 -11.96 -12.81 6.85
CA SER A 86 -11.36 -11.66 6.17
C SER A 86 -10.46 -10.84 7.09
N VAL A 87 -10.93 -10.53 8.30
CA VAL A 87 -10.15 -9.77 9.29
C VAL A 87 -8.93 -10.56 9.74
N SER A 88 -9.08 -11.85 10.00
CA SER A 88 -7.97 -12.73 10.35
C SER A 88 -6.92 -12.75 9.24
N GLY A 89 -7.33 -12.93 7.99
CA GLY A 89 -6.43 -12.87 6.84
C GLY A 89 -5.69 -11.54 6.72
N ALA A 90 -6.39 -10.42 6.94
CA ALA A 90 -5.79 -9.09 6.94
C ALA A 90 -4.70 -8.93 8.03
N VAL A 91 -4.94 -9.45 9.24
CA VAL A 91 -3.95 -9.42 10.33
C VAL A 91 -2.69 -10.20 9.94
N PHE A 92 -2.83 -11.43 9.46
CA PHE A 92 -1.69 -12.24 9.01
C PHE A 92 -0.93 -11.55 7.87
N ALA A 93 -1.64 -11.05 6.88
CA ALA A 93 -1.05 -10.38 5.73
C ALA A 93 -0.30 -9.10 6.13
N ARG A 94 -0.76 -8.35 7.14
CA ARG A 94 -0.07 -7.15 7.62
C ARG A 94 1.28 -7.47 8.25
N ILE A 95 1.36 -8.53 9.05
CA ILE A 95 2.62 -8.99 9.66
C ILE A 95 3.60 -9.40 8.56
N ALA A 96 3.14 -10.21 7.59
CA ALA A 96 3.96 -10.66 6.47
C ALA A 96 4.37 -9.50 5.54
N MET A 97 3.51 -8.51 5.34
CA MET A 97 3.80 -7.35 4.50
C MET A 97 4.87 -6.46 5.12
N GLY A 98 4.90 -6.32 6.45
CA GLY A 98 5.97 -5.58 7.14
C GLY A 98 7.34 -6.17 6.81
N THR A 99 7.51 -7.47 7.02
CA THR A 99 8.77 -8.15 6.72
C THR A 99 9.10 -8.16 5.23
N ALA A 100 8.09 -8.29 4.36
CA ALA A 100 8.29 -8.21 2.91
C ALA A 100 8.78 -6.82 2.47
N CYS A 101 8.20 -5.74 3.02
CA CYS A 101 8.64 -4.38 2.71
C CYS A 101 10.09 -4.14 3.16
N ASP A 102 10.50 -4.70 4.30
CA ASP A 102 11.86 -4.60 4.81
C ASP A 102 12.89 -5.35 3.93
N LEU A 103 12.50 -6.51 3.38
CA LEU A 103 13.41 -7.38 2.61
C LEU A 103 13.50 -7.03 1.12
N VAL A 104 12.36 -6.86 0.45
CA VAL A 104 12.30 -6.67 -1.02
C VAL A 104 11.90 -5.26 -1.44
N GLY A 105 11.66 -4.39 -0.46
CA GLY A 105 11.18 -3.04 -0.68
C GLY A 105 9.68 -2.97 -1.01
N PRO A 106 9.10 -1.77 -0.91
CA PRO A 106 7.65 -1.61 -0.95
C PRO A 106 7.09 -1.76 -2.37
N ARG A 107 7.91 -1.60 -3.42
CA ARG A 107 7.47 -1.76 -4.81
C ARG A 107 7.12 -3.22 -5.14
N LEU A 108 8.02 -4.15 -4.82
CA LEU A 108 7.80 -5.57 -5.08
C LEU A 108 6.77 -6.16 -4.12
N ALA A 109 6.79 -5.72 -2.86
CA ALA A 109 5.83 -6.17 -1.85
C ALA A 109 4.38 -5.77 -2.21
N SER A 110 4.12 -4.52 -2.60
CA SER A 110 2.78 -4.12 -3.05
C SER A 110 2.34 -4.87 -4.31
N ALA A 111 3.24 -5.02 -5.30
CA ALA A 111 2.91 -5.68 -6.55
C ALA A 111 2.58 -7.17 -6.36
N SER A 112 3.37 -7.90 -5.57
CA SER A 112 3.13 -9.32 -5.30
C SER A 112 1.81 -9.55 -4.56
N LEU A 113 1.47 -8.68 -3.59
CA LEU A 113 0.20 -8.79 -2.87
C LEU A 113 -1.01 -8.51 -3.78
N ILE A 114 -0.93 -7.48 -4.64
CA ILE A 114 -2.00 -7.17 -5.61
C ILE A 114 -2.16 -8.33 -6.59
N LEU A 115 -1.07 -8.90 -7.08
CA LEU A 115 -1.10 -10.07 -7.97
C LEU A 115 -1.66 -11.32 -7.28
N LEU A 116 -1.38 -11.52 -5.99
CA LEU A 116 -1.94 -12.63 -5.22
C LEU A 116 -3.44 -12.45 -4.96
N THR A 117 -3.88 -11.21 -4.73
CA THR A 117 -5.27 -10.92 -4.33
C THR A 117 -6.20 -10.71 -5.51
N SER A 118 -5.70 -10.26 -6.67
CA SER A 118 -6.50 -10.04 -7.88
C SER A 118 -7.27 -11.30 -8.35
N PRO A 119 -6.67 -12.51 -8.38
CA PRO A 119 -7.42 -13.74 -8.67
C PRO A 119 -8.51 -14.02 -7.65
N ALA A 120 -8.26 -13.80 -6.35
CA ALA A 120 -9.26 -14.01 -5.31
C ALA A 120 -10.48 -13.09 -5.49
N VAL A 121 -10.24 -11.84 -5.88
CA VAL A 121 -11.29 -10.87 -6.21
C VAL A 121 -12.12 -11.37 -7.40
N TYR A 122 -11.47 -11.81 -8.48
CA TYR A 122 -12.17 -12.35 -9.65
C TYR A 122 -12.98 -13.61 -9.30
N CYS A 123 -12.42 -14.48 -8.47
CA CYS A 123 -13.09 -15.68 -7.97
C CYS A 123 -14.38 -15.39 -7.18
N THR A 124 -14.54 -14.18 -6.62
CA THR A 124 -15.78 -13.75 -5.96
C THR A 124 -16.99 -13.84 -6.88
N SER A 125 -16.81 -13.67 -8.20
CA SER A 125 -17.90 -13.72 -9.17
C SER A 125 -18.42 -15.14 -9.46
N ILE A 126 -17.61 -16.17 -9.21
CA ILE A 126 -17.89 -17.57 -9.57
C ILE A 126 -18.14 -18.45 -8.34
N ILE A 127 -18.28 -17.87 -7.15
CA ILE A 127 -18.57 -18.63 -5.93
C ILE A 127 -20.00 -19.19 -5.96
N ASN A 128 -20.14 -20.44 -5.52
CA ASN A 128 -21.44 -21.12 -5.46
C ASN A 128 -21.68 -21.83 -4.10
N SER A 129 -20.77 -21.70 -3.13
CA SER A 129 -20.87 -22.34 -1.81
C SER A 129 -20.39 -21.42 -0.68
N ALA A 130 -20.93 -21.64 0.53
CA ALA A 130 -20.55 -20.94 1.76
C ALA A 130 -19.04 -21.06 2.06
N THR A 131 -18.45 -22.24 1.83
CA THR A 131 -17.01 -22.45 2.02
C THR A 131 -16.18 -21.63 1.03
N SER A 132 -16.61 -21.57 -0.23
CA SER A 132 -15.93 -20.76 -1.26
C SER A 132 -16.04 -19.26 -0.94
N PHE A 133 -17.19 -18.81 -0.43
CA PHE A 133 -17.38 -17.45 0.04
C PHE A 133 -16.43 -17.10 1.19
N LEU A 134 -16.29 -17.99 2.18
CA LEU A 134 -15.36 -17.82 3.30
C LEU A 134 -13.91 -17.72 2.81
N LEU A 135 -13.47 -18.62 1.92
CA LEU A 135 -12.10 -18.61 1.38
C LEU A 135 -11.80 -17.34 0.59
N VAL A 136 -12.72 -16.93 -0.29
CA VAL A 136 -12.57 -15.67 -1.04
C VAL A 136 -12.47 -14.47 -0.10
N ARG A 137 -13.28 -14.42 0.97
CA ARG A 137 -13.21 -13.35 1.99
C ARG A 137 -11.89 -13.36 2.76
N PHE A 138 -11.35 -14.53 3.07
CA PHE A 138 -10.03 -14.68 3.67
C PHE A 138 -8.92 -14.11 2.78
N PHE A 139 -8.87 -14.52 1.50
CA PHE A 139 -7.84 -14.06 0.56
C PHE A 139 -7.99 -12.59 0.16
N THR A 140 -9.22 -12.09 -0.03
CA THR A 140 -9.44 -10.65 -0.30
C THR A 140 -9.01 -9.79 0.89
N GLY A 141 -9.15 -10.30 2.12
CA GLY A 141 -8.62 -9.68 3.34
C GLY A 141 -7.11 -9.41 3.29
N PHE A 142 -6.33 -10.21 2.55
CA PHE A 142 -4.89 -9.97 2.40
C PHE A 142 -4.60 -8.63 1.71
N SER A 143 -5.49 -8.18 0.82
CA SER A 143 -5.29 -6.90 0.10
C SER A 143 -5.33 -5.68 1.03
N LEU A 144 -5.92 -5.81 2.23
CA LEU A 144 -5.89 -4.76 3.26
C LEU A 144 -4.49 -4.55 3.86
N ALA A 145 -3.54 -5.46 3.61
CA ALA A 145 -2.15 -5.27 3.98
C ALA A 145 -1.41 -4.25 3.09
N THR A 146 -1.97 -3.88 1.92
CA THR A 146 -1.43 -2.80 1.06
C THR A 146 -1.30 -1.47 1.81
N PHE A 147 -2.10 -1.25 2.86
CA PHE A 147 -1.93 -0.13 3.78
C PHE A 147 -0.51 -0.04 4.36
N VAL A 148 0.05 -1.16 4.82
CA VAL A 148 1.40 -1.22 5.42
C VAL A 148 2.45 -0.78 4.40
N SER A 149 2.36 -1.32 3.18
CA SER A 149 3.28 -0.94 2.10
C SER A 149 3.16 0.52 1.69
N THR A 150 1.97 1.11 1.81
CA THR A 150 1.72 2.54 1.53
C THR A 150 2.38 3.41 2.59
N GLN A 151 2.23 3.07 3.87
CA GLN A 151 2.90 3.77 4.98
C GLN A 151 4.44 3.67 4.86
N PHE A 152 4.95 2.52 4.40
CA PHE A 152 6.37 2.33 4.13
C PHE A 152 6.86 3.21 2.96
N TRP A 153 6.10 3.27 1.86
CA TRP A 153 6.38 4.16 0.72
C TRP A 153 6.45 5.63 1.16
N MET A 154 5.53 6.08 2.02
CA MET A 154 5.53 7.46 2.50
C MET A 154 6.78 7.76 3.34
N SER A 155 7.10 6.87 4.28
CA SER A 155 8.25 7.02 5.18
C SER A 155 9.59 6.96 4.43
N SER A 156 9.64 6.24 3.30
CA SER A 156 10.82 6.14 2.46
C SER A 156 11.02 7.34 1.54
N MET A 157 9.93 8.01 1.12
CA MET A 157 9.98 9.08 0.10
C MET A 157 9.90 10.49 0.69
N PHE A 158 9.37 10.65 1.90
CA PHE A 158 9.09 11.94 2.52
C PHE A 158 9.81 12.08 3.87
N SER A 159 10.32 13.28 4.14
CA SER A 159 10.98 13.60 5.39
C SER A 159 9.97 13.66 6.55
N THR A 160 10.44 13.52 7.79
CA THR A 160 9.58 13.46 9.00
C THR A 160 8.67 14.67 9.16
N THR A 161 9.06 15.84 8.64
CA THR A 161 8.25 17.07 8.64
C THR A 161 6.98 16.96 7.79
N VAL A 162 7.01 16.19 6.71
CA VAL A 162 5.92 16.10 5.72
C VAL A 162 5.30 14.71 5.60
N VAL A 163 5.94 13.67 6.15
CA VAL A 163 5.45 12.28 6.12
C VAL A 163 4.06 12.13 6.74
N GLY A 164 3.76 12.87 7.82
CA GLY A 164 2.44 12.86 8.44
C GLY A 164 1.33 13.38 7.51
N ARG A 165 1.63 14.44 6.73
CA ARG A 165 0.70 14.95 5.72
C ARG A 165 0.54 13.96 4.57
N ALA A 166 1.64 13.39 4.08
CA ALA A 166 1.60 12.40 3.00
C ALA A 166 0.81 11.14 3.40
N ASN A 167 1.05 10.60 4.61
CA ASN A 167 0.30 9.48 5.16
C ASN A 167 -1.19 9.82 5.31
N GLY A 168 -1.50 11.00 5.85
CA GLY A 168 -2.87 11.53 5.89
C GLY A 168 -3.52 11.49 4.51
N PHE A 169 -2.95 12.14 3.51
CA PHE A 169 -3.55 12.13 2.17
C PHE A 169 -3.62 10.74 1.53
N SER A 170 -2.67 9.84 1.79
CA SER A 170 -2.69 8.48 1.25
C SER A 170 -3.73 7.55 1.92
N GLY A 171 -4.09 7.83 3.17
CA GLY A 171 -4.99 6.99 3.98
C GLY A 171 -6.40 7.56 4.20
N ILE A 172 -6.55 8.90 4.16
CA ILE A 172 -7.80 9.65 4.46
C ILE A 172 -8.57 10.10 3.20
N PHE A 173 -8.09 9.85 1.98
CA PHE A 173 -8.92 10.06 0.78
C PHE A 173 -10.03 9.00 0.61
N PHE A 174 -10.66 8.67 1.74
CA PHE A 174 -11.99 8.10 1.98
C PHE A 174 -12.54 8.62 3.30
#